data_AF-A0A5C6P309-F1
#
_entry.id   AF-A0A5C6P309-F1
#
_cell.length_a   1.000
_cell.length_b   1.000
_cell.length_c   1.000
_cell.angle_alpha   90.00
_cell.angle_beta   90.00
_cell.angle_gamma   90.00
#
_symmetry.space_group_name_H-M   'P 1'
#
loop_
_entity.id
_entity.type
_entity.pdbx_description
1 polymer ?
#
loop_
_entity_poly.entity_id
_entity_poly.type
_entity_poly.pdbx_seq_one_letter_code
_entity_poly.pdbx_strand_id
1 'polypeptide(L)'
;MRNMARGMRGARLLAVFLMFSTAFVTRTHGQEAFDDPIGFNLNPPYFNLAVGSRISATATCGEDEAGTPRHDLYCKLVGGATTGVPTENIQGQYCSYCNSRDPSNAHPVSNAIDGTERWWQSPPLSRGLVHNEVNVTLDLGQHTSKALA
;
A
#
# COMPACT_ATOMS: atom_id res chain seq x y z
N MET A 1 1.99 -36.35 71.03
CA MET A 1 1.33 -35.11 70.57
C MET A 1 2.44 -34.17 70.10
N ARG A 2 2.76 -34.17 68.81
CA ARG A 2 2.26 -33.27 67.75
C ARG A 2 3.15 -32.01 67.58
N ASN A 3 4.13 -32.19 66.69
CA ASN A 3 4.88 -31.30 65.79
C ASN A 3 4.63 -29.78 65.77
N MET A 4 5.71 -28.99 65.57
CA MET A 4 6.18 -28.41 64.27
C MET A 4 7.21 -27.29 64.59
N ALA A 5 8.48 -27.41 64.21
CA ALA A 5 9.07 -27.22 62.88
C ALA A 5 9.24 -25.74 62.46
N ARG A 6 10.50 -25.31 62.57
CA ARG A 6 11.17 -24.11 62.05
C ARG A 6 10.97 -23.97 60.53
N GLY A 7 10.71 -22.77 60.03
CA GLY A 7 10.56 -22.52 58.58
C GLY A 7 10.77 -21.07 58.16
N MET A 8 12.01 -20.70 57.81
CA MET A 8 12.34 -19.54 56.99
C MET A 8 11.73 -19.70 55.59
N ARG A 9 10.77 -18.85 55.21
CA ARG A 9 10.23 -18.76 53.84
C ARG A 9 9.96 -17.29 53.49
N GLY A 10 11.00 -16.56 53.09
CA GLY A 10 10.87 -15.16 52.66
C GLY A 10 11.78 -14.76 51.49
N ALA A 11 12.53 -15.68 50.90
CA ALA A 11 13.54 -15.35 49.88
C ALA A 11 13.55 -16.34 48.70
N ARG A 12 12.37 -16.85 48.30
CA ARG A 12 12.24 -17.77 47.16
C ARG A 12 11.19 -17.38 46.11
N LEU A 13 10.56 -16.22 46.25
CA LEU A 13 9.55 -15.74 45.28
C LEU A 13 10.10 -14.69 44.29
N LEU A 14 11.23 -14.05 44.58
CA LEU A 14 11.86 -13.06 43.67
C LEU A 14 12.79 -13.69 42.61
N ALA A 15 13.29 -14.91 42.83
CA ALA A 15 14.25 -15.56 41.92
C ALA A 15 13.60 -16.32 40.75
N VAL A 16 12.30 -16.65 40.84
CA VAL A 16 11.58 -17.38 39.78
C VAL A 16 11.10 -16.43 38.67
N PHE A 17 10.85 -15.16 38.99
CA PHE A 17 10.40 -14.16 38.02
C PHE A 17 11.52 -13.65 37.09
N LEU A 18 12.78 -13.69 37.52
CA LEU A 18 13.93 -13.23 36.72
C LEU A 18 14.47 -14.27 35.73
N MET A 19 14.13 -15.55 35.87
CA MET A 19 14.62 -16.63 35.00
C MET A 19 13.63 -17.06 33.90
N PHE A 20 12.39 -16.54 33.91
CA PHE A 20 11.34 -16.93 32.94
C PHE A 20 11.00 -15.88 31.88
N SER A 21 11.58 -14.68 31.95
CA SER A 21 11.39 -13.63 30.92
C SER A 21 12.51 -13.58 29.87
N THR A 22 13.64 -14.25 30.10
CA THR A 22 14.75 -14.36 29.13
C THR A 22 14.55 -15.46 28.09
N ALA A 23 13.41 -16.15 28.10
CA ALA A 23 13.09 -17.26 27.18
C ALA A 23 12.06 -16.93 26.07
N PHE A 24 11.58 -15.68 25.96
CA PHE A 24 10.82 -15.23 24.77
C PHE A 24 11.73 -14.52 23.76
N VAL A 25 12.92 -15.10 23.55
CA VAL A 25 13.67 -14.91 22.30
C VAL A 25 13.06 -15.85 21.27
N THR A 26 11.87 -15.52 20.75
CA THR A 26 11.44 -16.04 19.45
C THR A 26 12.16 -15.24 18.38
N ARG A 27 13.31 -15.80 18.02
CA ARG A 27 14.06 -15.66 16.78
C ARG A 27 13.11 -15.59 15.57
N THR A 28 12.82 -14.42 15.05
CA THR A 28 12.44 -14.28 13.64
C THR A 28 13.72 -14.34 12.84
N HIS A 29 13.97 -15.47 12.16
CA HIS A 29 14.91 -15.52 11.05
C HIS A 29 14.39 -14.54 9.97
N GLY A 30 14.91 -13.32 9.97
CA GLY A 30 14.96 -12.52 8.74
C GLY A 30 15.92 -13.21 7.81
N GLN A 31 15.40 -13.85 6.76
CA GLN A 31 16.19 -14.60 5.81
C GLN A 31 16.86 -13.65 4.81
N GLU A 32 18.18 -13.83 4.71
CA GLU A 32 19.05 -13.58 3.55
C GLU A 32 19.45 -12.14 3.21
N ALA A 33 20.61 -11.74 3.75
CA ALA A 33 21.61 -11.03 2.94
C ALA A 33 22.77 -12.00 2.66
N PHE A 34 23.00 -12.24 1.38
CA PHE A 34 24.03 -13.09 0.80
C PHE A 34 25.42 -12.47 1.08
N ASP A 35 26.17 -13.02 2.04
CA ASP A 35 27.60 -12.75 2.20
C ASP A 35 28.38 -13.62 1.19
N ASP A 36 28.75 -13.05 0.05
CA ASP A 36 29.71 -13.63 -0.89
C ASP A 36 31.09 -12.99 -0.69
N PRO A 37 32.18 -13.76 -0.48
CA PRO A 37 33.44 -13.18 0.02
C PRO A 37 34.31 -12.46 -1.01
N ILE A 38 33.92 -12.31 -2.28
CA ILE A 38 34.70 -11.50 -3.26
C ILE A 38 33.77 -10.79 -4.25
N GLY A 39 33.33 -9.58 -3.86
CA GLY A 39 32.68 -8.63 -4.76
C GLY A 39 31.59 -7.84 -4.04
N PHE A 40 31.94 -6.68 -3.49
CA PHE A 40 30.92 -5.74 -3.01
C PHE A 40 30.09 -5.31 -4.22
N ASN A 41 28.86 -5.80 -4.31
CA ASN A 41 27.90 -5.26 -5.25
C ASN A 41 27.57 -3.83 -4.81
N LEU A 42 28.18 -2.84 -5.46
CA LEU A 42 28.02 -1.42 -5.16
C LEU A 42 26.67 -0.87 -5.63
N ASN A 43 25.84 -1.70 -6.25
CA ASN A 43 24.50 -1.31 -6.66
C ASN A 43 23.53 -1.47 -5.47
N PRO A 44 22.72 -0.44 -5.17
CA PRO A 44 21.64 -0.59 -4.23
C PRO A 44 20.67 -1.68 -4.73
N PRO A 45 19.97 -2.35 -3.80
CA PRO A 45 18.95 -3.33 -4.19
C PRO A 45 17.90 -2.67 -5.09
N TYR A 46 17.36 -3.42 -6.03
CA TYR A 46 16.26 -2.95 -6.86
C TYR A 46 14.97 -2.91 -6.04
N PHE A 47 14.27 -1.78 -6.09
CA PHE A 47 12.98 -1.62 -5.44
C PHE A 47 12.08 -0.68 -6.27
N ASN A 48 10.78 -0.73 -6.01
CA ASN A 48 9.82 0.16 -6.67
C ASN A 48 9.92 1.58 -6.09
N LEU A 49 10.51 2.49 -6.85
CA LEU A 49 10.67 3.90 -6.46
C LEU A 49 9.35 4.66 -6.30
N ALA A 50 8.27 4.16 -6.89
CA ALA A 50 6.96 4.81 -6.81
C ALA A 50 6.28 4.61 -5.45
N VAL A 51 6.58 3.49 -4.76
CA VAL A 51 5.97 3.21 -3.45
C VAL A 51 6.47 4.23 -2.43
N GLY A 52 5.53 4.95 -1.81
CA GLY A 52 5.85 6.01 -0.84
C GLY A 52 6.28 7.35 -1.45
N SER A 53 6.33 7.46 -2.78
CA SER A 53 6.55 8.73 -3.47
C SER A 53 5.29 9.61 -3.43
N ARG A 54 5.45 10.93 -3.67
CA ARG A 54 4.29 11.82 -3.81
C ARG A 54 3.79 11.75 -5.25
N ILE A 55 2.53 11.36 -5.42
CA ILE A 55 1.88 11.32 -6.73
C ILE A 55 0.74 12.34 -6.80
N SER A 56 0.56 12.98 -7.96
CA SER A 56 -0.57 13.87 -8.25
C SER A 56 -1.04 13.69 -9.69
N ALA A 57 -2.33 13.88 -9.94
CA ALA A 57 -2.89 13.92 -11.29
C ALA A 57 -3.64 15.24 -11.50
N THR A 58 -3.62 15.76 -12.72
CA THR A 58 -4.37 16.99 -13.06
C THR A 58 -5.88 16.80 -13.03
N ALA A 59 -6.36 15.56 -13.21
CA ALA A 59 -7.77 15.23 -13.07
C ALA A 59 -7.95 13.74 -12.71
N THR A 60 -8.91 13.46 -11.85
CA THR A 60 -9.33 12.11 -11.47
C THR A 60 -10.84 11.99 -11.67
N CYS A 61 -11.33 10.79 -12.02
CA CYS A 61 -12.76 10.55 -12.09
C CYS A 61 -13.43 10.68 -10.72
N GLY A 62 -14.72 10.96 -10.71
CA GLY A 62 -15.52 10.94 -9.49
C GLY A 62 -15.32 12.15 -8.58
N GLU A 63 -14.54 13.14 -9.03
CA GLU A 63 -14.37 14.44 -8.40
C GLU A 63 -14.30 15.57 -9.44
N ASP A 64 -14.69 16.78 -9.04
CA ASP A 64 -14.48 18.01 -9.82
C ASP A 64 -13.11 18.65 -9.56
N GLU A 65 -12.83 19.79 -10.19
CA GLU A 65 -11.55 20.50 -10.06
C GLU A 65 -11.26 20.98 -8.62
N ALA A 66 -12.30 21.14 -7.80
CA ALA A 66 -12.18 21.50 -6.38
C ALA A 66 -12.06 20.27 -5.46
N GLY A 67 -12.04 19.05 -6.02
CA GLY A 67 -12.06 17.81 -5.25
C GLY A 67 -13.44 17.45 -4.67
N THR A 68 -14.50 18.13 -5.11
CA THR A 68 -15.87 17.83 -4.67
C THR A 68 -16.33 16.52 -5.33
N PRO A 69 -16.91 15.58 -4.56
CA PRO A 69 -17.38 14.32 -5.14
C PRO A 69 -18.42 14.52 -6.25
N ARG A 70 -18.23 13.79 -7.34
CA ARG A 70 -19.09 13.77 -8.53
C ARG A 70 -19.36 12.34 -8.96
N HIS A 71 -20.41 12.15 -9.73
CA HIS A 71 -20.73 10.87 -10.35
C HIS A 71 -20.33 10.88 -11.83
N ASP A 72 -19.33 10.08 -12.21
CA ASP A 72 -18.82 9.96 -13.58
C ASP A 72 -19.16 8.56 -14.14
N LEU A 73 -19.93 8.49 -15.23
CA LEU A 73 -20.19 7.24 -15.96
C LEU A 73 -19.01 6.93 -16.89
N TYR A 74 -18.48 5.70 -16.83
CA TYR A 74 -17.48 5.20 -17.76
C TYR A 74 -17.87 3.82 -18.28
N CYS A 75 -17.44 3.49 -19.50
CA CYS A 75 -17.75 2.23 -20.16
C CYS A 75 -16.48 1.59 -20.72
N LYS A 76 -16.35 0.27 -20.55
CA LYS A 76 -15.25 -0.52 -21.10
C LYS A 76 -15.53 -0.80 -22.58
N LEU A 77 -14.61 -0.38 -23.45
CA LEU A 77 -14.76 -0.45 -24.91
C LEU A 77 -14.69 -1.89 -25.49
N VAL A 78 -14.16 -2.86 -24.75
CA VAL A 78 -14.16 -4.27 -25.13
C VAL A 78 -14.84 -5.11 -24.06
N GLY A 79 -15.95 -5.73 -24.47
CA GLY A 79 -16.84 -6.49 -23.59
C GLY A 79 -16.21 -7.78 -23.11
N GLY A 80 -15.79 -7.77 -21.86
CA GLY A 80 -15.48 -8.98 -21.10
C GLY A 80 -15.85 -8.71 -19.66
N ALA A 81 -16.71 -9.57 -19.11
CA ALA A 81 -17.18 -9.49 -17.73
C ALA A 81 -15.98 -9.33 -16.78
N THR A 82 -15.82 -8.15 -16.19
CA THR A 82 -14.83 -7.94 -15.14
C THR A 82 -15.41 -8.52 -13.86
N THR A 83 -14.93 -9.69 -13.48
CA THR A 83 -15.23 -10.27 -12.17
C THR A 83 -14.86 -9.26 -11.08
N GLY A 84 -15.83 -8.83 -10.28
CA GLY A 84 -15.57 -8.03 -9.06
C GLY A 84 -15.97 -6.55 -9.10
N VAL A 85 -16.43 -5.98 -10.24
CA VAL A 85 -16.95 -4.60 -10.29
C VAL A 85 -18.44 -4.61 -10.62
N PRO A 86 -19.31 -3.91 -9.85
CA PRO A 86 -20.71 -3.70 -10.23
C PRO A 86 -20.76 -3.02 -11.60
N THR A 87 -21.18 -3.75 -12.62
CA THR A 87 -21.24 -3.26 -14.00
C THR A 87 -22.66 -3.38 -14.53
N GLU A 88 -23.14 -2.28 -15.09
CA GLU A 88 -24.42 -2.20 -15.79
C GLU A 88 -24.18 -2.44 -17.29
N ASN A 89 -25.06 -3.23 -17.91
CA ASN A 89 -25.00 -3.48 -19.34
C ASN A 89 -25.81 -2.42 -20.09
N ILE A 90 -25.15 -1.38 -20.58
CA ILE A 90 -25.77 -0.31 -21.36
C ILE A 90 -25.42 -0.52 -22.83
N GLN A 91 -26.40 -0.86 -23.65
CA GLN A 91 -26.22 -1.07 -25.10
C GLN A 91 -25.13 -2.10 -25.46
N GLY A 92 -24.99 -3.16 -24.65
CA GLY A 92 -23.96 -4.20 -24.84
C GLY A 92 -22.54 -3.79 -24.41
N GLN A 93 -22.38 -2.62 -23.80
CA GLN A 93 -21.14 -2.18 -23.16
C GLN A 93 -21.22 -2.39 -21.65
N TYR A 94 -20.08 -2.73 -21.05
CA TYR A 94 -19.96 -2.85 -19.60
C TYR A 94 -19.60 -1.50 -19.04
N CYS A 95 -20.55 -0.87 -18.38
CA CYS A 95 -20.38 0.44 -17.79
C CYS A 95 -20.41 0.37 -16.27
N SER A 96 -19.69 1.26 -15.63
CA SER A 96 -19.75 1.47 -14.19
C SER A 96 -19.63 2.96 -13.89
N TYR A 97 -19.64 3.30 -12.61
CA TYR A 97 -19.61 4.68 -12.16
C TYR A 97 -18.41 4.91 -11.27
N CYS A 98 -17.84 6.10 -11.37
CA CYS A 98 -16.77 6.56 -10.50
C CYS A 98 -17.29 7.67 -9.58
N ASN A 99 -17.01 7.57 -8.29
CA ASN A 99 -17.38 8.56 -7.28
C ASN A 99 -16.36 8.57 -6.14
N SER A 100 -15.72 9.72 -5.88
CA SER A 100 -14.67 9.84 -4.87
C SER A 100 -15.18 9.65 -3.42
N ARG A 101 -16.49 9.80 -3.19
CA ARG A 101 -17.12 9.55 -1.88
C ARG A 101 -17.34 8.07 -1.59
N ASP A 102 -17.39 7.22 -2.62
CA ASP A 102 -17.64 5.78 -2.47
C ASP A 102 -16.34 5.01 -2.69
N PRO A 103 -15.70 4.49 -1.62
CA PRO A 103 -14.42 3.78 -1.74
C PRO A 103 -14.45 2.55 -2.65
N SER A 104 -15.63 1.96 -2.91
CA SER A 104 -15.76 0.81 -3.81
C SER A 104 -15.71 1.19 -5.30
N ASN A 105 -16.02 2.45 -5.59
CA ASN A 105 -16.09 3.05 -6.93
C ASN A 105 -15.16 4.28 -7.06
N ALA A 106 -14.25 4.47 -6.10
CA ALA A 106 -13.27 5.53 -6.10
C ALA A 106 -11.95 5.01 -6.68
N HIS A 107 -11.38 5.79 -7.60
CA HIS A 107 -10.12 5.45 -8.27
C HIS A 107 -9.09 6.59 -8.12
N PRO A 108 -8.72 6.96 -6.88
CA PRO A 108 -7.79 8.06 -6.63
C PRO A 108 -6.40 7.76 -7.18
N VAL A 109 -5.63 8.83 -7.42
CA VAL A 109 -4.26 8.74 -7.98
C VAL A 109 -3.31 7.93 -7.08
N SER A 110 -3.58 7.89 -5.78
CA SER A 110 -2.84 7.07 -4.81
C SER A 110 -2.87 5.57 -5.11
N ASN A 111 -3.95 5.07 -5.74
CA ASN A 111 -4.06 3.65 -6.09
C ASN A 111 -2.95 3.21 -7.06
N ALA A 112 -2.37 4.13 -7.86
CA ALA A 112 -1.31 3.79 -8.79
C ALA A 112 0.02 3.43 -8.11
N ILE A 113 0.18 3.72 -6.81
CA ILE A 113 1.43 3.53 -6.06
C ILE A 113 1.24 2.78 -4.73
N ASP A 114 0.03 2.33 -4.43
CA ASP A 114 -0.30 1.70 -3.15
C ASP A 114 0.13 0.23 -3.04
N GLY A 115 0.61 -0.35 -4.15
CA GLY A 115 1.07 -1.74 -4.21
C GLY A 115 -0.05 -2.78 -4.26
N THR A 116 -1.31 -2.35 -4.44
CA THR A 116 -2.48 -3.23 -4.58
C THR A 116 -2.88 -3.38 -6.05
N GLU A 117 -3.90 -4.19 -6.33
CA GLU A 117 -4.50 -4.33 -7.67
C GLU A 117 -5.51 -3.22 -8.01
N ARG A 118 -5.67 -2.23 -7.12
CA ARG A 118 -6.52 -1.07 -7.39
C ARG A 118 -5.86 -0.20 -8.45
N TRP A 119 -6.68 0.57 -9.16
CA TRP A 119 -6.20 1.47 -10.20
C TRP A 119 -6.65 2.90 -9.95
N TRP A 120 -5.89 3.83 -10.52
CA TRP A 120 -6.32 5.21 -10.74
C TRP A 120 -7.03 5.32 -12.08
N GLN A 121 -8.03 6.19 -12.17
CA GLN A 121 -8.80 6.40 -13.39
C GLN A 121 -8.94 7.90 -13.70
N SER A 122 -8.55 8.27 -14.93
CA SER A 122 -8.80 9.59 -15.45
C SER A 122 -10.30 9.79 -15.75
N PRO A 123 -10.75 11.03 -15.90
CA PRO A 123 -12.16 11.28 -16.15
C PRO A 123 -12.67 10.94 -17.55
N PRO A 124 -14.00 10.79 -17.68
CA PRO A 124 -14.78 10.83 -18.90
C PRO A 124 -14.29 11.65 -20.08
N LEU A 125 -14.12 11.13 -21.30
CA LEU A 125 -14.19 12.04 -22.47
C LEU A 125 -15.58 12.65 -22.65
N SER A 126 -16.62 11.97 -22.15
CA SER A 126 -17.98 12.51 -22.00
C SER A 126 -18.04 13.74 -21.08
N ARG A 127 -17.04 13.94 -20.21
CA ARG A 127 -16.93 15.10 -19.33
C ARG A 127 -16.27 16.30 -20.01
N GLY A 128 -15.62 16.09 -21.16
CA GLY A 128 -15.06 17.14 -21.99
C GLY A 128 -13.75 16.73 -22.64
N LEU A 129 -13.48 17.34 -23.80
CA LEU A 129 -12.25 17.10 -24.57
C LEU A 129 -10.97 17.60 -23.87
N VAL A 130 -11.11 18.40 -22.80
CA VAL A 130 -9.99 18.79 -21.95
C VAL A 130 -9.33 17.58 -21.27
N HIS A 131 -10.06 16.47 -21.11
CA HIS A 131 -9.52 15.23 -20.55
C HIS A 131 -8.94 14.27 -21.61
N ASN A 132 -8.75 14.73 -22.85
CA ASN A 132 -7.92 14.01 -23.82
C ASN A 132 -6.45 13.95 -23.40
N GLU A 133 -6.02 14.90 -22.56
CA GLU A 133 -4.68 14.94 -21.99
C GLU A 133 -4.81 15.10 -20.47
N VAL A 134 -4.09 14.27 -19.73
CA VAL A 134 -3.99 14.34 -18.27
C VAL A 134 -2.55 14.10 -17.87
N ASN A 135 -2.06 14.90 -16.93
CA ASN A 135 -0.70 14.78 -16.43
C ASN A 135 -0.71 14.06 -15.09
N VAL A 136 0.08 12.99 -14.97
CA VAL A 136 0.36 12.30 -13.73
C VAL A 136 1.81 12.60 -13.36
N THR A 137 2.02 13.24 -12.22
CA THR A 137 3.32 13.65 -11.71
C THR A 137 3.70 12.76 -10.54
N LEU A 138 4.90 12.18 -10.60
CA LEU A 138 5.48 11.35 -9.56
C LEU A 138 6.75 12.01 -9.05
N ASP A 139 6.72 12.50 -7.81
CA ASP A 139 7.87 13.09 -7.13
C ASP A 139 8.58 12.02 -6.29
N LEU A 140 9.71 11.56 -6.83
CA LEU A 140 10.55 10.52 -6.25
C LEU A 140 11.40 11.02 -5.08
N GLY A 141 11.51 12.33 -4.85
CA GLY A 141 12.26 12.93 -3.74
C GLY A 141 13.77 12.65 -3.71
N GLN A 142 14.32 11.89 -4.67
CA GLN A 142 15.75 11.59 -4.72
C GLN A 142 16.52 12.71 -5.41
N HIS A 143 17.32 13.45 -4.65
CA HIS A 143 18.52 14.06 -5.20
C HIS A 143 19.44 12.90 -5.58
N THR A 144 19.71 12.72 -6.87
CA THR A 144 20.74 11.77 -7.31
C THR A 144 22.04 12.13 -6.61
N SER A 145 22.42 11.39 -5.57
CA SER A 145 23.81 11.36 -5.16
C SER A 145 24.56 10.79 -6.35
N LYS A 146 25.25 11.66 -7.10
CA LYS A 146 26.36 11.24 -7.94
C LYS A 146 27.15 10.23 -7.11
N ALA A 147 27.18 8.97 -7.55
CA ALA A 147 28.28 8.10 -7.19
C ALA A 147 29.52 8.74 -7.85
N LEU A 148 30.14 9.67 -7.12
CA LEU A 148 31.49 10.13 -7.41
C LEU A 148 32.39 8.96 -7.03
N ALA A 149 32.70 8.14 -8.04
CA ALA A 149 33.94 7.40 -8.07
C ALA A 149 35.06 8.35 -8.50
#